data_AF-A5B6Z0-F1
#
_entry.id   AF-A5B6Z0-F1
#
_cell.length_a   1.000
_cell.length_b   1.000
_cell.length_c   1.000
_cell.angle_alpha   90.00
_cell.angle_beta   90.00
_cell.angle_gamma   90.00
#
_symmetry.space_group_name_H-M   'P 1'
#
loop_
_entity.id
_entity.type
_entity.pdbx_description
1 polymer ?
#
loop_
_entity_poly.entity_id
_entity_poly.type
_entity_poly.pdbx_seq_one_letter_code
_entity_poly.pdbx_strand_id
1 'polypeptide(L)'
;MPKLTFLFAKIPLPALFLLLVLSLPFQVISQDDERSILLDVKQQLGNPPSLQSWNSSSSPCDWPEIKCTDNTVTAISLHNKAISEKIPATICDLKNLIVLDLSNNDIPGEFPDILNCSKLEYLRLLQNFFAGPIPADIDRLSRLRYLDLTANFFSGDIPAAIGRLTGVVLLVSGRK
;
A
#
# COMPACT_ATOMS: atom_id res chain seq x y z
N MET A 1 -28.04 55.41 25.03
CA MET A 1 -29.41 54.87 24.98
C MET A 1 -30.21 55.74 24.02
N PRO A 2 -30.69 55.19 22.91
CA PRO A 2 -31.97 54.46 22.92
C PRO A 2 -31.85 53.03 22.39
N LYS A 3 -32.67 52.15 22.97
CA LYS A 3 -32.99 50.81 22.49
C LYS A 3 -34.01 50.93 21.37
N LEU A 4 -33.83 50.19 20.28
CA LEU A 4 -34.93 49.85 19.38
C LEU A 4 -34.88 48.35 19.07
N THR A 5 -36.00 47.72 19.33
CA THR A 5 -36.22 46.28 19.44
C THR A 5 -37.01 45.75 18.25
N PHE A 6 -36.58 44.58 17.79
CA PHE A 6 -37.27 43.52 17.03
C PHE A 6 -37.89 43.81 15.66
N LEU A 7 -37.47 43.01 14.68
CA LEU A 7 -38.38 42.11 13.97
C LEU A 7 -37.59 40.93 13.36
N PHE A 8 -37.75 39.75 13.98
CA PHE A 8 -37.37 38.48 13.36
C PHE A 8 -38.38 38.17 12.25
N ALA A 9 -38.00 38.39 11.01
CA ALA A 9 -38.69 37.77 9.88
C ALA A 9 -38.27 36.30 9.81
N LYS A 10 -39.22 35.40 10.05
CA LYS A 10 -39.10 33.96 9.86
C LYS A 10 -38.84 33.68 8.37
N ILE A 11 -37.62 33.28 8.02
CA ILE A 11 -37.35 32.70 6.70
C ILE A 11 -37.76 31.22 6.77
N PRO A 12 -38.68 30.75 5.93
CA PRO A 12 -39.06 29.35 5.90
C PRO A 12 -37.92 28.51 5.29
N LEU A 13 -37.47 27.51 6.06
CA LEU A 13 -36.84 26.28 5.55
C LEU A 13 -37.88 25.62 4.62
N PRO A 14 -37.71 25.60 3.28
CA PRO A 14 -36.73 24.72 2.64
C PRO A 14 -36.10 25.31 1.34
N ALA A 15 -35.08 24.64 0.82
CA ALA A 15 -34.49 24.87 -0.51
C ALA A 15 -33.48 26.03 -0.66
N LEU A 16 -32.39 26.01 0.12
CA LEU A 16 -31.11 26.52 -0.39
C LEU A 16 -29.90 25.94 0.36
N PHE A 17 -29.72 24.61 0.33
CA PHE A 17 -28.38 24.01 0.46
C PHE A 17 -28.37 22.62 -0.19
N LEU A 18 -28.89 22.59 -1.42
CA LEU A 18 -28.73 21.46 -2.33
C LEU A 18 -27.92 22.01 -3.52
N LEU A 19 -26.60 22.11 -3.35
CA LEU A 19 -25.54 22.21 -4.36
C LEU A 19 -24.22 22.66 -3.71
N LEU A 20 -23.58 21.77 -2.94
CA LEU A 20 -22.13 21.70 -2.82
C LEU A 20 -21.71 20.28 -2.43
N VAL A 21 -22.04 19.32 -3.29
CA VAL A 21 -21.28 18.06 -3.36
C VAL A 21 -20.29 18.25 -4.51
N LEU A 22 -19.06 17.76 -4.36
CA LEU A 22 -17.94 17.74 -5.34
C LEU A 22 -16.74 18.66 -5.05
N SER A 23 -16.26 18.64 -3.81
CA SER A 23 -14.83 18.44 -3.60
C SER A 23 -14.69 17.48 -2.42
N LEU A 24 -14.95 16.18 -2.65
CA LEU A 24 -14.26 15.22 -1.81
C LEU A 24 -12.78 15.49 -2.10
N PRO A 25 -11.98 15.99 -1.13
CA PRO A 25 -10.56 15.86 -1.33
C PRO A 25 -10.33 14.37 -1.55
N PHE A 26 -9.45 14.04 -2.49
CA PHE A 26 -8.78 12.75 -2.51
C PHE A 26 -8.64 12.30 -1.05
N GLN A 27 -9.28 11.21 -0.62
CA GLN A 27 -9.34 10.85 0.80
C GLN A 27 -7.89 10.79 1.28
N VAL A 28 -7.46 11.84 1.98
CA VAL A 28 -6.14 11.90 2.60
C VAL A 28 -6.30 10.94 3.75
N ILE A 29 -5.82 9.72 3.55
CA ILE A 29 -5.76 8.72 4.62
C ILE A 29 -4.95 9.38 5.72
N SER A 30 -5.56 9.52 6.90
CA SER A 30 -4.85 10.13 8.00
C SER A 30 -3.72 9.19 8.44
N GLN A 31 -2.67 9.75 9.02
CA GLN A 31 -1.59 8.93 9.56
C GLN A 31 -2.09 7.93 10.63
N ASP A 32 -3.18 8.28 11.33
CA ASP A 32 -3.85 7.38 12.28
C ASP A 32 -4.50 6.17 11.59
N ASP A 33 -5.07 6.37 10.40
CA ASP A 33 -5.63 5.29 9.58
C ASP A 33 -4.51 4.39 9.02
N GLU A 34 -3.41 4.97 8.52
CA GLU A 34 -2.24 4.21 8.04
C GLU A 34 -1.62 3.36 9.17
N ARG A 35 -1.54 3.90 10.38
CA ARG A 35 -1.09 3.15 11.55
C ARG A 35 -1.99 1.96 11.84
N SER A 36 -3.31 2.13 11.80
CA SER A 36 -4.24 1.01 12.02
C SER A 36 -4.07 -0.08 10.96
N ILE A 37 -3.91 0.30 9.69
CA ILE A 37 -3.65 -0.61 8.59
C ILE A 37 -2.35 -1.39 8.83
N LEU A 38 -1.26 -0.70 9.19
CA LEU A 38 0.02 -1.35 9.41
C LEU A 38 0.02 -2.28 10.63
N LEU A 39 -0.70 -1.94 11.70
CA LEU A 39 -0.85 -2.81 12.86
C LEU A 39 -1.66 -4.07 12.54
N ASP A 40 -2.69 -3.95 11.69
CA ASP A 40 -3.41 -5.10 11.14
C ASP A 40 -2.51 -5.97 10.24
N VAL A 41 -1.72 -5.35 9.35
CA VAL A 41 -0.71 -6.05 8.55
C VAL A 41 0.27 -6.80 9.46
N LYS A 42 0.81 -6.16 10.50
CA LYS A 42 1.71 -6.82 11.47
C LYS A 42 1.06 -8.03 12.11
N GLN A 43 -0.20 -7.94 12.49
CA GLN A 43 -0.95 -9.05 13.08
C GLN A 43 -1.09 -10.21 12.09
N GLN A 44 -1.46 -9.92 10.85
CA GLN A 44 -1.59 -10.92 9.78
C GLN A 44 -0.25 -11.57 9.41
N LEU A 45 0.87 -10.86 9.60
CA LEU A 45 2.22 -11.40 9.46
C LEU A 45 2.70 -12.23 10.67
N GLY A 46 1.81 -12.54 11.63
CA GLY A 46 2.14 -13.36 12.79
C GLY A 46 2.84 -12.60 13.92
N ASN A 47 2.77 -11.27 13.93
CA ASN A 47 3.45 -10.40 14.91
C ASN A 47 4.96 -10.69 15.03
N PRO A 48 5.72 -10.61 13.94
CA PRO A 48 7.13 -10.98 13.95
C PRO A 48 7.92 -10.09 14.94
N PRO A 49 8.83 -10.66 15.75
CA PRO A 49 9.62 -9.89 16.72
C PRO A 49 10.47 -8.78 16.08
N SER A 50 10.82 -8.94 14.80
CA SER A 50 11.56 -7.95 14.03
C SER A 50 10.79 -6.63 13.79
N LEU A 51 9.46 -6.61 13.99
CA LEU A 51 8.59 -5.45 13.84
C LEU A 51 8.06 -4.92 15.19
N GLN A 52 8.82 -5.09 16.27
CA GLN A 52 8.42 -4.59 17.61
C GLN A 52 8.24 -3.06 17.67
N SER A 53 8.93 -2.31 16.81
CA SER A 53 8.78 -0.85 16.65
C SER A 53 7.36 -0.44 16.27
N TRP A 54 6.61 -1.29 15.54
CA TRP A 54 5.26 -0.99 15.09
C TRP A 54 4.27 -1.09 16.24
N ASN A 55 3.82 0.05 16.74
CA ASN A 55 2.98 0.14 17.94
C ASN A 55 1.97 1.32 17.87
N SER A 56 1.00 1.36 18.78
CA SER A 56 -0.06 2.39 18.79
C SER A 56 0.37 3.75 19.34
N SER A 57 1.55 3.83 19.96
CA SER A 57 2.02 5.02 20.69
C SER A 57 2.94 5.94 19.90
N SER A 58 3.48 5.48 18.76
CA SER A 58 4.31 6.29 17.86
C SER A 58 3.70 6.44 16.47
N SER A 59 4.26 7.35 15.68
CA SER A 59 3.90 7.52 14.28
C SER A 59 4.50 6.38 13.45
N PRO A 60 3.82 5.87 12.41
CA PRO A 60 4.43 4.98 11.43
C PRO A 60 5.72 5.54 10.82
N CYS A 61 5.81 6.87 10.67
CA CYS A 61 6.97 7.53 10.08
C CYS A 61 8.23 7.49 10.97
N ASP A 62 8.08 7.11 12.24
CA ASP A 62 9.19 6.89 13.16
C ASP A 62 9.69 5.44 13.15
N TRP A 63 9.00 4.53 12.45
CA TRP A 63 9.37 3.12 12.44
C TRP A 63 10.50 2.85 11.45
N PRO A 64 11.54 2.07 11.84
CA PRO A 64 12.73 1.85 11.00
C PRO A 64 12.44 1.29 9.60
N GLU A 65 11.35 0.53 9.46
CA GLU A 65 10.94 -0.13 8.22
C GLU A 65 10.14 0.78 7.28
N ILE A 66 9.72 1.96 7.76
CA ILE A 66 8.77 2.83 7.06
C ILE A 66 9.47 4.11 6.63
N LYS A 67 9.22 4.55 5.38
CA LYS A 67 9.50 5.92 4.96
C LYS A 67 8.22 6.65 4.64
N CYS A 68 8.18 7.90 5.07
CA CYS A 68 7.09 8.80 4.76
C CYS A 68 7.54 9.95 3.87
N THR A 69 6.61 10.44 3.04
CA THR A 69 6.71 11.72 2.34
C THR A 69 5.48 12.52 2.75
N ASP A 70 5.65 13.76 3.21
CA ASP A 70 4.55 14.60 3.70
C ASP A 70 3.63 13.87 4.71
N ASN A 71 4.25 13.25 5.73
CA ASN A 71 3.61 12.45 6.79
C ASN A 71 2.80 11.23 6.33
N THR A 72 2.96 10.82 5.08
CA THR A 72 2.22 9.73 4.46
C THR A 72 3.16 8.56 4.16
N VAL A 73 2.76 7.32 4.45
CA VAL A 73 3.56 6.13 4.17
C VAL A 73 3.75 5.95 2.67
N THR A 74 5.01 5.92 2.24
CA THR A 74 5.39 5.80 0.81
C THR A 74 6.33 4.63 0.53
N ALA A 75 7.06 4.14 1.53
CA ALA A 75 7.89 2.95 1.40
C ALA A 75 7.77 2.05 2.64
N ILE A 76 7.72 0.75 2.40
CA ILE A 76 7.87 -0.29 3.42
C ILE A 76 9.05 -1.18 3.01
N SER A 77 10.04 -1.32 3.89
CA SER A 77 11.11 -2.30 3.76
C SER A 77 11.01 -3.34 4.87
N LEU A 78 10.52 -4.52 4.51
CA LEU A 78 10.51 -5.72 5.35
C LEU A 78 11.67 -6.66 4.98
N HIS A 79 12.76 -6.10 4.46
CA HIS A 79 13.95 -6.86 4.11
C HIS A 79 14.51 -7.59 5.33
N ASN A 80 14.74 -8.90 5.19
CA ASN A 80 15.37 -9.72 6.24
C ASN A 80 14.67 -9.58 7.61
N LYS A 81 13.36 -9.78 7.62
CA LYS A 81 12.52 -9.68 8.82
C LYS A 81 12.02 -11.03 9.33
N ALA A 82 12.52 -12.13 8.76
CA ALA A 82 12.12 -13.50 9.06
C ALA A 82 10.60 -13.69 8.95
N ILE A 83 10.00 -13.10 7.92
CA ILE A 83 8.57 -13.25 7.63
C ILE A 83 8.35 -14.59 6.93
N SER A 84 7.45 -15.41 7.48
CA SER A 84 7.06 -16.71 6.91
C SER A 84 5.56 -16.81 6.59
N GLU A 85 4.82 -15.72 6.79
CA GLU A 85 3.40 -15.62 6.50
C GLU A 85 3.15 -15.00 5.12
N LYS A 86 1.95 -15.24 4.56
CA LYS A 86 1.53 -14.60 3.31
C LYS A 86 1.39 -13.09 3.49
N ILE A 87 1.72 -12.34 2.45
CA ILE A 87 1.55 -10.88 2.45
C ILE A 87 0.07 -10.53 2.30
N PRO A 88 -0.54 -9.83 3.26
CA PRO A 88 -1.97 -9.55 3.22
C PRO A 88 -2.31 -8.43 2.24
N ALA A 89 -3.44 -8.56 1.53
CA ALA A 89 -3.90 -7.58 0.55
C ALA A 89 -4.18 -6.18 1.17
N THR A 90 -4.45 -6.12 2.48
CA THR A 90 -4.63 -4.87 3.25
C THR A 90 -3.39 -3.96 3.18
N ILE A 91 -2.21 -4.46 2.82
CA ILE A 91 -1.04 -3.61 2.55
C ILE A 91 -1.30 -2.59 1.43
N CYS A 92 -2.20 -2.89 0.48
CA CYS A 92 -2.61 -1.97 -0.59
C CYS A 92 -3.67 -0.95 -0.16
N ASP A 93 -4.07 -0.94 1.11
CA ASP A 93 -4.86 0.16 1.68
C ASP A 93 -4.02 1.39 1.99
N LEU A 94 -2.70 1.25 1.99
CA LEU A 94 -1.75 2.36 1.94
C LEU A 94 -1.71 2.93 0.51
N LYS A 95 -2.67 3.82 0.19
CA LYS A 95 -2.89 4.34 -1.18
C LYS A 95 -1.73 5.17 -1.74
N ASN A 96 -0.73 5.47 -0.93
CA ASN A 96 0.47 6.21 -1.30
C ASN A 96 1.73 5.35 -1.33
N LEU A 97 1.62 4.03 -1.18
CA LEU A 97 2.75 3.10 -1.24
C LEU A 97 3.38 3.06 -2.64
N ILE A 98 4.65 3.44 -2.72
CA ILE A 98 5.48 3.50 -3.94
C ILE A 98 6.51 2.36 -3.94
N VAL A 99 7.05 2.02 -2.77
CA VAL A 99 8.10 1.00 -2.62
C VAL A 99 7.66 -0.08 -1.64
N LEU A 100 7.74 -1.33 -2.06
CA LEU A 100 7.56 -2.50 -1.22
C LEU A 100 8.75 -3.45 -1.41
N ASP A 101 9.57 -3.56 -0.37
CA ASP A 101 10.69 -4.50 -0.33
C ASP A 101 10.41 -5.64 0.66
N LEU A 102 10.23 -6.85 0.12
CA LEU A 102 9.97 -8.08 0.85
C LEU A 102 11.16 -9.05 0.75
N SER A 103 12.31 -8.57 0.27
CA SER A 103 13.43 -9.44 -0.08
C SER A 103 14.00 -10.18 1.13
N ASN A 104 14.59 -11.35 0.91
CA ASN A 104 15.29 -12.13 1.93
C ASN A 104 14.39 -12.49 3.12
N ASN A 105 13.25 -13.11 2.85
CA ASN A 105 12.38 -13.69 3.87
C ASN A 105 12.06 -15.14 3.49
N ASP A 106 11.18 -15.78 4.25
CA ASP A 106 10.72 -17.14 4.05
C ASP A 106 9.25 -17.16 3.59
N ILE A 107 8.83 -16.16 2.81
CA ILE A 107 7.42 -15.98 2.43
C ILE A 107 7.00 -17.07 1.42
N PRO A 108 5.96 -17.88 1.72
CA PRO A 108 5.48 -18.92 0.84
C PRO A 108 4.32 -18.47 -0.05
N GLY A 109 3.91 -19.34 -0.97
CA GLY A 109 2.68 -19.20 -1.75
C GLY A 109 2.92 -18.66 -3.16
N GLU A 110 1.86 -18.20 -3.81
CA GLU A 110 1.95 -17.61 -5.15
C GLU A 110 2.35 -16.13 -5.08
N PHE A 111 2.33 -15.44 -6.23
CA PHE A 111 2.54 -14.00 -6.27
C PHE A 111 1.62 -13.29 -5.26
N PRO A 112 2.13 -12.34 -4.44
CA PRO A 112 1.35 -11.74 -3.36
C PRO A 112 0.15 -10.93 -3.90
N ASP A 113 -0.93 -10.83 -3.10
CA ASP A 113 -2.19 -10.15 -3.46
C ASP A 113 -2.06 -8.62 -3.45
N ILE A 114 -1.12 -8.08 -4.23
CA ILE A 114 -0.75 -6.67 -4.25
C ILE A 114 -1.12 -5.95 -5.54
N LEU A 115 -1.83 -6.62 -6.47
CA LEU A 115 -2.23 -6.03 -7.77
C LEU A 115 -3.13 -4.79 -7.64
N ASN A 116 -3.64 -4.50 -6.43
CA ASN A 116 -4.42 -3.30 -6.11
C ASN A 116 -3.56 -2.12 -5.60
N CYS A 117 -2.26 -2.30 -5.42
CA CYS A 117 -1.33 -1.25 -5.01
C CYS A 117 -1.05 -0.29 -6.19
N SER A 118 -2.03 0.53 -6.55
CA SER A 118 -2.05 1.34 -7.78
C SER A 118 -0.91 2.34 -7.95
N LYS A 119 -0.23 2.73 -6.86
CA LYS A 119 0.92 3.65 -6.89
C LYS A 119 2.28 2.97 -6.81
N LEU A 120 2.32 1.65 -6.73
CA LEU A 120 3.56 0.90 -6.56
C LEU A 120 4.46 1.04 -7.79
N GLU A 121 5.70 1.47 -7.57
CA GLU A 121 6.72 1.65 -8.60
C GLU A 121 7.87 0.64 -8.44
N TYR A 122 8.17 0.23 -7.20
CA TYR A 122 9.27 -0.66 -6.89
C TYR A 122 8.78 -1.83 -6.04
N LEU A 123 8.88 -3.04 -6.59
CA LEU A 123 8.55 -4.28 -5.92
C LEU A 123 9.77 -5.21 -5.90
N ARG A 124 10.20 -5.61 -4.71
CA ARG A 124 11.28 -6.59 -4.53
C ARG A 124 10.75 -7.82 -3.79
N LEU A 125 10.75 -8.96 -4.48
CA LEU A 125 10.38 -10.27 -3.93
C LEU A 125 11.58 -11.22 -3.83
N LEU A 126 12.79 -10.73 -4.16
CA LEU A 126 14.05 -11.47 -4.17
C LEU A 126 14.18 -12.43 -2.97
N GLN A 127 14.58 -13.67 -3.24
CA GLN A 127 14.96 -14.64 -2.20
C GLN A 127 13.84 -14.87 -1.18
N ASN A 128 12.78 -15.54 -1.66
CA ASN A 128 11.64 -16.03 -0.90
C ASN A 128 11.21 -17.41 -1.43
N PHE A 129 10.09 -17.93 -0.95
CA PHE A 129 9.50 -19.20 -1.41
C PHE A 129 8.28 -18.99 -2.32
N PHE A 130 8.18 -17.86 -3.04
CA PHE A 130 7.08 -17.64 -3.97
C PHE A 130 7.15 -18.62 -5.15
N ALA A 131 6.02 -19.21 -5.53
CA ALA A 131 5.90 -20.24 -6.56
C ALA A 131 4.73 -19.96 -7.52
N GLY A 132 4.60 -20.79 -8.56
CA GLY A 132 3.51 -20.64 -9.53
C GLY A 132 3.73 -19.50 -10.55
N PRO A 133 2.72 -19.17 -11.36
CA PRO A 133 2.87 -18.18 -12.42
C PRO A 133 2.88 -16.74 -11.91
N ILE A 134 3.53 -15.86 -12.67
CA ILE A 134 3.33 -14.41 -12.52
C ILE A 134 1.90 -14.09 -13.02
N PRO A 135 1.11 -13.26 -12.31
CA PRO A 135 -0.26 -12.95 -12.70
C PRO A 135 -0.37 -12.38 -14.12
N ALA A 136 -1.35 -12.84 -14.88
CA ALA A 136 -1.58 -12.40 -16.25
C ALA A 136 -1.98 -10.91 -16.34
N ASP A 137 -2.51 -10.36 -15.25
CA ASP A 137 -2.95 -8.97 -15.07
C ASP A 137 -1.95 -8.13 -14.25
N ILE A 138 -0.67 -8.50 -14.26
CA ILE A 138 0.42 -7.73 -13.62
C ILE A 138 0.51 -6.27 -14.11
N ASP A 139 -0.04 -5.97 -15.29
CA ASP A 139 -0.16 -4.61 -15.83
C ASP A 139 -1.12 -3.70 -15.04
N ARG A 140 -1.92 -4.26 -14.11
CA ARG A 140 -2.67 -3.48 -13.11
C ARG A 140 -1.77 -2.65 -12.21
N LEU A 141 -0.53 -3.11 -11.98
CA LEU A 141 0.53 -2.31 -11.37
C LEU A 141 1.08 -1.32 -12.40
N SER A 142 0.22 -0.47 -12.96
CA SER A 142 0.49 0.39 -14.13
C SER A 142 1.66 1.37 -13.94
N ARG A 143 2.10 1.61 -12.71
CA ARG A 143 3.25 2.46 -12.37
C ARG A 143 4.54 1.69 -12.09
N LEU A 144 4.52 0.37 -12.14
CA LEU A 144 5.66 -0.47 -11.79
C LEU A 144 6.83 -0.22 -12.75
N ARG A 145 7.95 0.21 -12.18
CA ARG A 145 9.21 0.49 -12.88
C ARG A 145 10.29 -0.53 -12.58
N TYR A 146 10.18 -1.22 -11.44
CA TYR A 146 11.17 -2.20 -11.02
C TYR A 146 10.47 -3.39 -10.37
N LEU A 147 10.75 -4.57 -10.91
CA LEU A 147 10.22 -5.85 -10.43
C LEU A 147 11.36 -6.86 -10.30
N ASP A 148 11.64 -7.30 -9.09
CA ASP A 148 12.68 -8.30 -8.82
C ASP A 148 12.07 -9.57 -8.24
N LEU A 149 12.08 -10.63 -9.06
CA LEU A 149 11.53 -11.95 -8.77
C LEU A 149 12.63 -13.00 -8.60
N THR A 150 13.90 -12.59 -8.56
CA THR A 150 15.04 -13.50 -8.56
C THR A 150 15.06 -14.38 -7.30
N ALA A 151 15.71 -15.54 -7.39
CA ALA A 151 15.81 -16.51 -6.28
C ALA A 151 14.45 -16.89 -5.65
N ASN A 152 13.44 -17.14 -6.48
CA ASN A 152 12.15 -17.71 -6.10
C ASN A 152 11.87 -18.99 -6.90
N PHE A 153 10.67 -19.55 -6.76
CA PHE A 153 10.17 -20.75 -7.43
C PHE A 153 9.05 -20.45 -8.44
N PHE A 154 8.97 -19.22 -8.94
CA PHE A 154 8.03 -18.86 -10.01
C PHE A 154 8.22 -19.76 -11.23
N SER A 155 7.11 -20.10 -11.89
CA SER A 155 7.05 -21.02 -13.02
C SER A 155 6.16 -20.47 -14.14
N GLY A 156 6.12 -21.15 -15.27
CA GLY A 156 5.38 -20.69 -16.45
C GLY A 156 6.08 -19.56 -17.20
N ASP A 157 5.37 -19.01 -18.19
CA ASP A 157 5.89 -17.96 -19.05
C ASP A 157 5.79 -16.58 -18.40
N ILE A 158 6.67 -15.67 -18.81
CA ILE A 158 6.56 -14.26 -18.47
C ILE A 158 5.29 -13.70 -19.17
N PRO A 159 4.30 -13.15 -18.43
CA PRO A 159 3.08 -12.64 -19.04
C PRO A 159 3.36 -11.50 -20.02
N ALA A 160 2.73 -11.55 -21.19
CA ALA A 160 2.85 -10.48 -22.20
C ALA A 160 2.43 -9.10 -21.66
N ALA A 161 1.57 -9.07 -20.62
CA ALA A 161 1.17 -7.87 -19.91
C ALA A 161 2.36 -7.08 -19.33
N ILE A 162 3.49 -7.72 -18.99
CA ILE A 162 4.70 -7.01 -18.56
C ILE A 162 5.17 -6.00 -19.62
N GLY A 163 4.99 -6.33 -20.91
CA GLY A 163 5.33 -5.43 -22.02
C GLY A 163 4.48 -4.15 -22.09
N ARG A 164 3.37 -4.08 -21.33
CA ARG A 164 2.53 -2.87 -21.22
C ARG A 164 3.01 -1.91 -20.13
N LEU A 165 3.87 -2.38 -19.23
CA LEU A 165 4.47 -1.54 -18.18
C LEU A 165 5.58 -0.67 -18.80
N THR A 166 5.42 0.64 -18.75
CA THR A 166 6.33 1.57 -19.42
C THR A 166 7.66 1.68 -18.66
N GLY A 167 8.75 1.23 -19.28
CA GLY A 167 10.10 1.36 -18.71
C GLY A 167 10.38 0.44 -17.52
N VAL A 168 9.63 -0.66 -17.39
CA VAL A 168 9.86 -1.64 -16.32
C VAL A 168 11.21 -2.34 -16.49
N VAL A 169 11.97 -2.42 -15.40
CA VAL A 169 13.13 -3.30 -15.25
C VAL A 169 12.66 -4.56 -14.54
N LEU A 170 12.69 -5.68 -15.26
CA LEU A 170 12.34 -7.00 -14.73
C LEU A 170 13.61 -7.81 -14.47
N LEU A 171 13.78 -8.27 -13.24
CA LEU A 171 14.78 -9.27 -12.86
C LEU A 171 14.12 -10.60 -12.56
N VAL A 172 14.50 -11.63 -13.29
CA VAL A 172 14.05 -13.02 -13.11
C VAL A 172 15.27 -13.94 -13.18
N SER A 173 15.28 -14.99 -12.36
CA SER A 173 16.29 -16.04 -12.48
C SER A 173 15.74 -17.13 -13.40
N GLY A 174 16.33 -17.32 -14.58
CA GLY A 174 16.02 -18.46 -15.43
C GLY A 174 16.73 -19.72 -14.92
N ARG A 175 15.99 -20.78 -14.60
CA ARG A 175 16.56 -22.12 -14.71
C ARG A 175 16.33 -22.56 -16.16
N LYS A 176 17.41 -22.78 -16.90
CA LYS A 176 17.34 -23.58 -18.12
C LYS A 176 16.97 -25.02 -17.76
#